data_AF-A0A1C5RXS0-F1
#
_entry.id   AF-A0A1C5RXS0-F1
#
_cell.length_a   1.000
_cell.length_b   1.000
_cell.length_c   1.000
_cell.angle_alpha   90.00
_cell.angle_beta   90.00
_cell.angle_gamma   90.00
#
_symmetry.space_group_name_H-M   'P 1'
#
loop_
_entity.id
_entity.type
_entity.pdbx_description
1 polymer ?
#
loop_
_entity_poly.entity_id
_entity_poly.type
_entity_poly.pdbx_seq_one_letter_code
_entity_poly.pdbx_strand_id
1 'polypeptide(L)'
;MAFMKTEQYKSTPNILESEVGLVLKTYTADQTNAETVGTKKIIKAGSVYPTNATGAIGIVFEDVDMTDDAKRPISVIVAGRVLEKRLPVTVDETAKTELEKSGIVFVTTEDPVF
;
A
#
# COMPACT_ATOMS: atom_id res chain seq x y z
N MET A 1 32.59 7.59 20.65
CA MET A 1 32.32 7.56 19.20
C MET A 1 30.82 7.38 19.02
N ALA A 2 30.13 8.33 18.40
CA ALA A 2 28.70 8.19 18.12
C ALA A 2 28.53 7.35 16.85
N PHE A 3 27.95 6.16 16.96
CA PHE A 3 27.54 5.37 15.81
C PHE A 3 26.28 6.01 15.22
N MET A 4 26.47 6.87 14.21
CA MET A 4 25.37 7.40 13.43
C MET A 4 24.84 6.28 12.53
N LYS A 5 23.61 5.82 12.75
CA LYS A 5 22.90 4.96 11.80
C LYS A 5 22.19 5.87 10.80
N THR A 6 22.64 5.84 9.55
CA THR A 6 21.98 6.55 8.44
C THR A 6 21.11 5.56 7.69
N GLU A 7 19.79 5.66 7.81
CA GLU A 7 18.84 4.89 7.00
C GLU A 7 18.46 5.73 5.77
N GLN A 8 18.83 5.26 4.58
CA GLN A 8 18.44 5.89 3.31
C GLN A 8 17.11 5.28 2.86
N TYR A 9 16.05 6.08 2.87
CA TYR A 9 14.75 5.70 2.30
C TYR A 9 14.77 6.02 0.81
N LYS A 10 14.30 5.09 -0.03
CA LYS A 10 14.18 5.31 -1.47
C LYS A 10 12.90 6.10 -1.76
N SER A 11 13.00 7.16 -2.55
CA SER A 11 11.83 7.82 -3.13
C SER A 11 11.41 7.03 -4.37
N THR A 12 10.41 6.16 -4.23
CA THR A 12 9.82 5.44 -5.36
C THR A 12 8.70 6.27 -6.01
N PRO A 13 8.54 6.20 -7.35
CA PRO A 13 7.38 6.77 -8.02
C PRO A 13 6.07 6.26 -7.41
N ASN A 14 5.01 7.07 -7.48
CA ASN A 14 3.70 6.71 -6.93
C ASN A 14 3.15 5.43 -7.58
N ILE A 15 2.37 4.65 -6.83
CA ILE A 15 1.77 3.39 -7.29
C ILE A 15 0.57 3.60 -8.23
N LEU A 16 0.01 4.82 -8.26
CA LEU A 16 -1.13 5.15 -9.10
C LEU A 16 -0.75 5.22 -10.58
N GLU A 17 -1.54 4.54 -11.41
CA GLU A 17 -1.45 4.69 -12.86
C GLU A 17 -2.27 5.90 -13.34
N SER A 18 -3.39 6.19 -12.69
CA SER A 18 -4.30 7.28 -13.05
C SER A 18 -4.98 7.85 -11.82
N GLU A 19 -5.04 9.19 -11.74
CA GLU A 19 -5.85 9.92 -10.76
C GLU A 19 -7.35 9.85 -11.11
N VAL A 20 -7.67 9.70 -12.40
CA VAL A 20 -9.06 9.63 -12.87
C VAL A 20 -9.69 8.33 -12.39
N GLY A 21 -10.79 8.45 -11.62
CA GLY A 21 -11.52 7.33 -11.04
C GLY A 21 -10.96 6.83 -9.71
N LEU A 22 -10.01 7.54 -9.11
CA LEU A 22 -9.48 7.21 -7.79
C LEU A 22 -10.53 7.47 -6.70
N VAL A 23 -10.84 6.43 -5.93
CA VAL A 23 -11.71 6.51 -4.74
C VAL A 23 -10.91 6.12 -3.52
N LEU A 24 -10.58 7.13 -2.70
CA LEU A 24 -9.93 6.97 -1.40
C LEU A 24 -10.97 6.97 -0.29
N LYS A 25 -10.82 6.05 0.66
CA LYS A 25 -11.67 5.97 1.83
C LYS A 25 -10.82 5.70 3.07
N THR A 26 -11.19 6.36 4.17
CA THR A 26 -10.49 6.21 5.43
C THR A 26 -10.91 4.92 6.13
N TYR A 27 -9.93 4.12 6.53
CA TYR A 27 -10.12 2.94 7.37
C TYR A 27 -9.21 3.02 8.59
N THR A 28 -9.58 2.36 9.68
CA THR A 28 -8.70 2.26 10.85
C THR A 28 -7.81 1.04 10.67
N ALA A 29 -6.50 1.25 10.54
CA ALA A 29 -5.54 0.16 10.56
C ALA A 29 -5.16 -0.19 11.99
N ASP A 30 -5.02 -1.49 12.25
CA ASP A 30 -4.42 -2.01 13.48
C ASP A 30 -2.92 -2.22 13.26
N GLN A 31 -2.15 -2.13 14.33
CA GLN A 31 -0.71 -2.35 14.30
C GLN A 31 -0.32 -3.77 13.81
N THR A 32 -1.26 -4.72 13.84
CA THR A 32 -1.10 -6.08 13.29
C THR A 32 -1.01 -6.11 11.77
N ASN A 33 -1.48 -5.08 11.08
CA ASN A 33 -1.40 -4.96 9.62
C ASN A 33 -0.06 -4.37 9.14
N ALA A 34 0.79 -3.93 10.07
CA ALA A 34 2.09 -3.31 9.77
C ALA A 34 3.22 -4.34 9.72
N GLU A 35 4.10 -4.20 8.73
CA GLU A 35 5.35 -4.95 8.69
C GLU A 35 6.41 -4.29 9.58
N THR A 36 7.26 -5.11 10.21
CA THR A 36 8.41 -4.57 10.96
C THR A 36 9.55 -4.28 9.99
N VAL A 37 9.87 -3.01 9.81
CA VAL A 37 11.01 -2.53 9.01
C VAL A 37 12.02 -1.92 9.97
N GLY A 38 13.09 -2.67 10.27
CA GLY A 38 14.09 -2.26 11.25
C GLY A 38 13.51 -2.23 12.67
N THR A 39 13.41 -1.05 13.27
CA THR A 39 12.81 -0.84 14.61
C THR A 39 11.37 -0.30 14.56
N LYS A 40 10.87 -0.01 13.35
CA LYS A 40 9.59 0.65 13.12
C LYS A 40 8.56 -0.32 12.56
N LYS A 41 7.29 -0.08 12.88
CA LYS A 41 6.15 -0.79 12.29
C LYS A 41 5.56 0.07 11.20
N ILE A 42 5.69 -0.34 9.95
CA ILE A 42 5.30 0.45 8.78
C ILE A 42 4.33 -0.36 7.93
N ILE A 43 3.19 0.26 7.60
CA ILE A 43 2.32 -0.20 6.51
C ILE A 43 2.81 0.51 5.26
N LYS A 44 3.31 -0.24 4.28
CA LYS A 44 3.85 0.34 3.04
C LYS A 44 2.71 0.76 2.11
N ALA A 45 2.92 1.86 1.39
CA ALA A 45 2.09 2.24 0.25
C ALA A 45 2.09 1.10 -0.77
N GLY A 46 0.91 0.76 -1.29
CA GLY A 46 0.74 -0.37 -2.20
C GLY A 46 0.43 -1.71 -1.51
N SER A 47 0.50 -1.79 -0.19
CA SER A 47 0.08 -3.00 0.53
C SER A 47 -1.44 -3.20 0.45
N VAL A 48 -1.87 -4.46 0.32
CA VAL A 48 -3.29 -4.83 0.34
C VAL A 48 -3.82 -4.77 1.77
N TYR A 49 -4.92 -4.06 1.96
CA TYR A 49 -5.60 -3.90 3.24
C TYR A 49 -6.91 -4.71 3.26
N PRO A 50 -7.26 -5.39 4.37
CA PRO A 50 -6.48 -5.57 5.60
C PRO A 50 -5.39 -6.64 5.52
N THR A 51 -5.53 -7.60 4.61
CA THR A 51 -4.57 -8.69 4.38
C THR A 51 -4.53 -9.04 2.91
N ASN A 52 -3.36 -9.47 2.41
CA ASN A 52 -3.21 -10.00 1.06
C ASN A 52 -3.78 -11.43 0.97
N ALA A 53 -5.10 -11.55 1.15
CA ALA A 53 -5.84 -12.81 1.15
C ALA A 53 -7.32 -12.49 0.87
N THR A 54 -8.22 -13.46 1.08
CA THR A 54 -9.67 -13.21 1.02
C THR A 54 -10.12 -12.18 2.05
N GLY A 55 -10.99 -11.27 1.64
CA GLY A 55 -11.41 -10.10 2.41
C GLY A 55 -10.61 -8.82 2.09
N ALA A 56 -9.91 -8.76 0.96
CA ALA A 56 -9.18 -7.56 0.54
C ALA A 56 -10.17 -6.43 0.22
N ILE A 57 -10.03 -5.31 0.92
CA ILE A 57 -10.91 -4.13 0.81
C ILE A 57 -10.31 -3.09 -0.14
N GLY A 58 -8.97 -2.98 -0.17
CA GLY A 58 -8.30 -1.97 -0.98
C GLY A 58 -6.79 -1.97 -0.84
N ILE A 59 -6.16 -0.92 -1.37
CA ILE A 59 -4.70 -0.75 -1.37
C ILE A 59 -4.34 0.51 -0.59
N VAL A 60 -3.33 0.44 0.28
CA VAL A 60 -2.90 1.59 1.10
C VAL A 60 -2.22 2.63 0.22
N PHE A 61 -2.61 3.89 0.35
CA PHE A 61 -2.15 4.99 -0.51
C PHE A 61 -0.77 5.56 -0.12
N GLU A 62 -0.48 5.61 1.17
CA GLU A 62 0.71 6.26 1.73
C GLU A 62 1.42 5.34 2.73
N ASP A 63 2.72 5.57 2.95
CA ASP A 63 3.46 4.86 3.99
C ASP A 63 2.97 5.34 5.37
N VAL A 64 2.47 4.42 6.19
CA VAL A 64 1.96 4.73 7.53
C VAL A 64 2.88 4.13 8.59
N ASP A 65 3.52 4.98 9.37
CA ASP A 65 4.24 4.60 10.58
C ASP A 65 3.24 4.35 11.73
N MET A 66 3.23 3.12 12.22
CA MET A 66 2.41 2.56 13.29
C MET A 66 3.26 2.18 14.51
N THR A 67 4.51 2.67 14.61
CA THR A 67 5.46 2.26 15.65
C THR A 67 4.93 2.55 17.06
N ASP A 68 4.36 3.74 17.27
CA ASP A 68 3.85 4.19 18.57
C ASP A 68 2.32 4.05 18.71
N ASP A 69 1.62 3.80 17.60
CA ASP A 69 0.16 3.74 17.55
C ASP A 69 -0.37 2.31 17.43
N ALA A 70 -1.28 1.92 18.33
CA ALA A 70 -2.00 0.64 18.22
C ALA A 70 -3.05 0.65 17.11
N LYS A 71 -3.68 1.82 16.88
CA LYS A 71 -4.73 2.06 15.88
C LYS A 71 -4.58 3.45 15.27
N ARG A 72 -4.63 3.56 13.94
CA ARG A 72 -4.54 4.84 13.24
C ARG A 72 -5.46 4.87 12.01
N PRO A 73 -6.12 6.00 11.71
CA PRO A 73 -6.80 6.16 10.44
C PRO A 73 -5.78 6.19 9.29
N ILE A 74 -6.03 5.40 8.27
CA ILE A 74 -5.21 5.28 7.06
C ILE A 74 -6.06 5.52 5.81
N SER A 75 -5.39 5.97 4.75
CA SER A 75 -5.99 6.20 3.44
C SER A 75 -5.92 4.93 2.59
N VAL A 76 -7.07 4.35 2.24
CA VAL A 76 -7.15 3.13 1.41
C VAL A 76 -7.86 3.43 0.09
N ILE A 77 -7.24 3.02 -1.00
CA ILE A 77 -7.78 3.03 -2.36
C ILE A 77 -8.77 1.87 -2.48
N VAL A 78 -10.05 2.18 -2.70
CA VAL A 78 -11.13 1.19 -2.85
C VAL A 78 -11.49 0.97 -4.32
N ALA A 79 -11.29 1.98 -5.18
CA ALA A 79 -11.43 1.88 -6.63
C ALA A 79 -10.42 2.80 -7.33
N GLY A 80 -9.96 2.42 -8.52
CA GLY A 80 -8.97 3.18 -9.28
C GLY A 80 -8.04 2.30 -10.11
N ARG A 81 -7.07 2.90 -10.80
CA ARG A 81 -6.09 2.18 -11.63
C ARG A 81 -4.71 2.22 -10.97
N VAL A 82 -4.10 1.06 -10.78
CA VAL A 82 -2.87 0.88 -9.99
C VAL A 82 -1.85 0.08 -10.79
N LEU A 83 -0.58 0.47 -10.70
CA LEU A 83 0.52 -0.21 -11.39
C LEU A 83 0.96 -1.42 -10.57
N GLU A 84 0.72 -2.62 -11.09
CA GLU A 84 1.04 -3.88 -10.40
C GLU A 84 2.55 -4.03 -10.13
N LYS A 85 3.39 -3.52 -11.03
CA LYS A 85 4.87 -3.54 -10.91
C LYS A 85 5.41 -2.67 -9.78
N ARG A 86 4.64 -1.67 -9.31
CA ARG A 86 5.07 -0.74 -8.25
C ARG A 86 4.60 -1.16 -6.86
N LEU A 87 3.88 -2.27 -6.76
CA LEU A 87 3.41 -2.77 -5.47
C LEU A 87 4.58 -3.41 -4.69
N PRO A 88 4.62 -3.23 -3.36
CA PRO A 88 5.71 -3.76 -2.52
C PRO A 88 5.68 -5.28 -2.40
N VAL A 89 4.52 -5.91 -2.63
CA VAL A 89 4.29 -7.36 -2.52
C VAL A 89 3.39 -7.80 -3.67
N THR A 90 3.64 -8.99 -4.21
CA THR A 90 2.76 -9.62 -5.20
C THR A 90 1.38 -9.87 -4.57
N VAL A 91 0.34 -9.35 -5.19
CA VAL A 91 -1.05 -9.53 -4.72
C VAL A 91 -1.48 -10.96 -5.00
N ASP A 92 -2.06 -11.63 -3.99
CA ASP A 92 -2.60 -12.98 -4.13
C ASP A 92 -3.78 -13.00 -5.12
N GLU A 93 -3.95 -14.07 -5.89
CA GLU A 93 -5.02 -14.17 -6.90
C GLU A 93 -6.43 -13.96 -6.32
N THR A 94 -6.64 -14.41 -5.08
CA THR A 94 -7.91 -14.23 -4.36
C THR A 94 -8.17 -12.77 -4.03
N ALA A 95 -7.16 -12.06 -3.50
CA ALA A 95 -7.22 -10.63 -3.24
C ALA A 95 -7.40 -9.85 -4.55
N LYS A 96 -6.68 -10.21 -5.61
CA LYS A 96 -6.78 -9.58 -6.93
C LYS A 96 -8.22 -9.61 -7.46
N THR A 97 -8.87 -10.77 -7.36
CA THR A 97 -10.26 -10.95 -7.80
C THR A 97 -11.25 -10.07 -7.01
N GLU A 98 -11.05 -9.90 -5.71
CA GLU A 98 -11.92 -9.07 -4.86
C GLU A 98 -11.69 -7.57 -5.08
N LEU A 99 -10.43 -7.17 -5.29
CA LEU A 99 -10.06 -5.79 -5.61
C LEU A 99 -10.60 -5.40 -6.99
N GLU A 100 -10.53 -6.30 -7.98
CA GLU A 100 -11.16 -6.10 -9.29
C GLU A 100 -12.68 -5.94 -9.20
N LYS A 101 -13.36 -6.75 -8.37
CA LYS A 101 -14.81 -6.59 -8.10
C LYS A 101 -15.13 -5.26 -7.41
N SER A 102 -14.23 -4.75 -6.58
CA SER A 102 -14.39 -3.46 -5.88
C SER A 102 -14.16 -2.26 -6.81
N GLY A 103 -13.64 -2.49 -8.02
CA GLY A 103 -13.38 -1.46 -9.03
C GLY A 103 -11.91 -1.04 -9.14
N ILE A 104 -10.99 -1.83 -8.60
CA ILE A 104 -9.55 -1.63 -8.79
C ILE A 104 -9.09 -2.34 -10.06
N VAL A 105 -8.44 -1.62 -10.95
CA VAL A 105 -7.87 -2.17 -12.18
C VAL A 105 -6.35 -2.20 -12.06
N PHE A 106 -5.77 -3.40 -12.13
CA PHE A 106 -4.33 -3.58 -12.18
C PHE A 106 -3.83 -3.37 -13.60
N VAL A 107 -2.95 -2.39 -13.78
CA VAL A 107 -2.33 -2.10 -15.07
C VAL A 107 -0.91 -2.67 -15.06
N THR A 108 -0.63 -3.56 -16.02
CA THR A 108 0.67 -4.25 -16.18
C THR A 108 1.64 -3.51 -17.11
N THR A 109 1.27 -2.31 -17.59
CA THR A 109 2.10 -1.51 -18.49
C THR A 109 3.43 -1.15 -17.85
N GLU A 110 4.49 -1.11 -18.67
CA GLU A 110 5.79 -0.56 -18.31
C GLU A 110 5.63 0.86 -17.73
N ASP A 111 6.53 1.23 -16.81
CA ASP A 111 6.56 2.59 -16.26
C ASP A 111 6.53 3.61 -17.41
N PRO A 112 5.63 4.62 -17.39
CA PRO A 112 5.68 5.67 -18.38
C PRO A 112 7.06 6.33 -18.33
N VAL A 113 7.78 6.24 -19.45
CA VAL A 113 9.07 6.90 -19.64
C VAL A 113 8.78 8.40 -19.75
N PHE A 114 9.02 9.13 -18.66
CA PHE A 114 8.98 10.59 -18.63
C PHE A 114 10.34 11.18 -18.98
#